data_AF-X1AVU8-F1
#
_entry.id   AF-X1AVU8-F1
#
_cell.length_a   1.000
_cell.length_b   1.000
_cell.length_c   1.000
_cell.angle_alpha   90.00
_cell.angle_beta   90.00
_cell.angle_gamma   90.00
#
_symmetry.space_group_name_H-M   'P 1'
#
loop_
_entity.id
_entity.type
_entity.pdbx_description
1 polymer ?
#
loop_
_entity_poly.entity_id
_entity_poly.type
_entity_poly.pdbx_seq_one_letter_code
_entity_poly.pdbx_strand_id
1 'polypeptide(L)'
;TLFNPVIHRTGNHSWEPTNSQIKDAYEYRDRVNYPDDPSCGPMDVSKFYCGTVVCITSEGWLVPCSVIRTKEFGNVHEKGLEQLVEETKQRLLMLDFRDPSKLPGKCGSCSNNSNCFGCRSSAYYYNGDILAADPKCFQFSAKKAIKE
;
A
#
# COMPACT_ATOMS: atom_id res chain seq x y z
N THR A 1 4.36 6.35 8.06
CA THR A 1 3.00 6.10 7.49
C THR A 1 1.99 7.04 8.14
N LEU A 2 1.29 7.91 7.37
CA LEU A 2 0.46 8.98 7.96
C LEU A 2 -0.90 8.53 8.50
N PHE A 3 -1.52 7.50 7.91
CA PHE A 3 -2.86 7.08 8.27
C PHE A 3 -3.07 5.59 8.01
N ASN A 4 -3.60 4.86 9.00
CA ASN A 4 -3.90 3.44 8.86
C ASN A 4 -5.41 3.19 8.97
N PRO A 5 -6.10 2.92 7.84
CA PRO A 5 -7.55 2.72 7.82
C PRO A 5 -8.03 1.47 8.57
N VAL A 6 -7.14 0.59 9.04
CA VAL A 6 -7.49 -0.56 9.92
C VAL A 6 -8.32 -0.12 11.12
N ILE A 7 -8.08 1.09 11.64
CA ILE A 7 -8.77 1.63 12.83
C ILE A 7 -10.14 2.24 12.48
N HIS A 8 -10.51 2.35 11.19
CA HIS A 8 -11.82 2.86 10.76
C HIS A 8 -12.96 1.85 10.90
N ARG A 9 -13.14 1.32 12.11
CA ARG A 9 -14.45 0.86 12.55
C ARG A 9 -15.29 2.11 12.87
N THR A 10 -15.90 2.67 11.82
CA THR A 10 -17.10 3.53 11.85
C THR A 10 -17.08 4.70 12.84
N GLY A 11 -16.49 5.85 12.47
CA GLY A 11 -16.69 7.10 13.24
C GLY A 11 -15.72 8.25 12.97
N ASN A 12 -14.48 7.96 12.54
CA ASN A 12 -13.42 8.97 12.52
C ASN A 12 -13.04 9.48 11.12
N HIS A 13 -13.92 9.40 10.12
CA HIS A 13 -13.61 9.86 8.76
C HIS A 13 -13.15 11.32 8.71
N SER A 14 -13.60 12.15 9.65
CA SER A 14 -13.15 13.55 9.80
C SER A 14 -11.67 13.69 10.19
N TRP A 15 -11.03 12.64 10.71
CA TRP A 15 -9.61 12.63 11.06
C TRP A 15 -8.72 12.13 9.92
N GLU A 16 -9.32 11.63 8.84
CA GLU A 16 -8.56 11.16 7.69
C GLU A 16 -7.92 12.36 6.98
N PRO A 17 -6.59 12.41 6.83
CA PRO A 17 -5.94 13.52 6.16
C PRO A 17 -6.31 13.52 4.67
N THR A 18 -6.62 14.69 4.14
CA THR A 18 -6.83 14.89 2.70
C THR A 18 -5.54 14.65 1.91
N ASN A 19 -5.64 14.42 0.59
CA ASN A 19 -4.45 14.27 -0.26
C ASN A 19 -3.58 15.55 -0.27
N SER A 20 -4.18 16.73 -0.05
CA SER A 20 -3.43 17.99 0.13
C SER A 20 -2.64 17.98 1.43
N GLN A 21 -3.26 17.64 2.56
CA GLN A 21 -2.55 17.57 3.85
C GLN A 21 -1.44 16.52 3.84
N ILE A 22 -1.66 15.39 3.15
CA ILE A 22 -0.63 14.38 2.92
C ILE A 22 0.52 14.97 2.11
N LYS A 23 0.23 15.66 0.99
CA LYS A 23 1.25 16.33 0.17
C LYS A 23 2.07 17.32 1.00
N ASP A 24 1.40 18.19 1.75
CA ASP A 24 2.05 19.23 2.56
C ASP A 24 2.99 18.62 3.60
N ALA A 25 2.57 17.53 4.25
CA ALA A 25 3.40 16.81 5.22
C ALA A 25 4.64 16.19 4.57
N TYR A 26 4.50 15.57 3.39
CA TYR A 26 5.62 14.96 2.68
C TYR A 26 6.59 16.00 2.10
N GLU A 27 6.09 17.10 1.54
CA GLU A 27 6.92 18.22 1.08
C GLU A 27 7.67 18.89 2.23
N TYR A 28 7.06 18.99 3.41
CA TYR A 28 7.76 19.44 4.62
C TYR A 28 8.88 18.47 5.02
N ARG A 29 8.58 17.16 5.11
CA ARG A 29 9.58 16.13 5.44
C ARG A 29 10.76 16.17 4.47
N ASP A 30 10.48 16.21 3.17
CA ASP A 30 11.51 16.16 2.13
C ASP A 30 12.38 17.42 2.18
N ARG A 31 11.79 18.61 2.37
CA ARG A 31 12.57 19.84 2.56
C ARG A 31 13.52 19.79 3.77
N VAL A 32 13.10 19.16 4.87
CA VAL A 32 13.90 19.11 6.11
C VAL A 32 14.96 18.02 6.06
N ASN A 33 14.59 16.81 5.63
CA ASN A 33 15.45 15.62 5.75
C ASN A 33 16.21 15.31 4.46
N TYR A 34 15.68 15.74 3.31
CA TYR A 34 16.19 15.39 2.00
C TYR A 34 16.25 16.61 1.06
N PRO A 35 16.92 17.71 1.47
CA PRO A 35 16.92 18.96 0.71
C PRO A 35 17.46 18.83 -0.71
N ASP A 36 18.34 17.84 -0.94
CA ASP A 36 19.00 17.60 -2.23
C ASP A 36 18.50 16.34 -2.97
N ASP A 37 17.66 15.50 -2.34
CA ASP A 37 17.18 14.22 -2.90
C ASP A 37 15.77 13.83 -2.41
N PRO A 38 14.70 14.45 -2.94
CA PRO A 38 13.33 14.25 -2.45
C PRO A 38 12.94 12.77 -2.40
N SER A 39 12.54 12.29 -1.22
CA SER A 39 12.35 10.85 -1.01
C SER A 39 11.11 10.26 -1.69
N CYS A 40 11.14 8.96 -1.97
CA CYS A 40 10.08 8.30 -2.73
C CYS A 40 8.79 8.10 -1.91
N GLY A 41 7.76 8.87 -2.23
CA GLY A 41 6.36 8.55 -1.91
C GLY A 41 5.96 8.59 -0.42
N PRO A 42 4.68 8.28 -0.15
CA PRO A 42 4.08 8.47 1.17
C PRO A 42 4.34 7.33 2.16
N MET A 43 5.42 6.56 1.99
CA MET A 43 5.77 5.47 2.89
C MET A 43 7.25 5.53 3.23
N ASP A 44 7.58 5.10 4.44
CA ASP A 44 8.96 5.02 4.92
C ASP A 44 9.67 3.75 4.39
N VAL A 45 8.97 2.97 3.55
CA VAL A 45 9.47 1.74 2.92
C VAL A 45 9.15 1.74 1.42
N SER A 46 10.05 1.18 0.64
CA SER A 46 9.90 1.04 -0.81
C SER A 46 9.00 -0.15 -1.16
N LYS A 47 8.68 -0.27 -2.45
CA LYS A 47 7.96 -1.40 -3.01
C LYS A 47 8.63 -2.75 -2.77
N PHE A 48 9.95 -2.75 -2.56
CA PHE A 48 10.72 -3.96 -2.25
C PHE A 48 10.30 -4.56 -0.91
N TYR A 49 10.13 -3.74 0.14
CA TYR A 49 9.64 -4.22 1.43
C TYR A 49 8.32 -4.97 1.29
N CYS A 50 7.33 -4.34 0.65
CA CYS A 50 6.03 -4.94 0.44
C CYS A 50 6.07 -6.17 -0.49
N GLY A 51 7.04 -6.26 -1.40
CA GLY A 51 7.19 -7.37 -2.35
C GLY A 51 8.09 -8.52 -1.89
N THR A 52 8.69 -8.42 -0.70
CA THR A 52 9.62 -9.44 -0.16
C THR A 52 9.34 -9.83 1.29
N VAL A 53 8.47 -9.11 2.00
CA VAL A 53 8.13 -9.40 3.39
C VAL A 53 6.71 -9.96 3.48
N VAL A 54 6.54 -10.98 4.30
CA VAL A 54 5.22 -11.50 4.70
C VAL A 54 5.12 -11.44 6.22
N CYS A 55 3.91 -11.41 6.74
CA CYS A 55 3.64 -11.44 8.17
C CYS A 55 2.66 -12.57 8.48
N ILE A 56 2.77 -13.11 9.70
CA ILE A 56 1.81 -14.07 10.24
C ILE A 56 1.12 -13.36 11.41
N THR A 57 -0.22 -13.33 11.43
CA THR A 57 -0.96 -12.70 12.52
C THR A 57 -0.91 -13.56 13.79
N SER A 58 -1.34 -13.01 14.93
CA SER A 58 -1.51 -13.75 16.19
C SER A 58 -2.43 -14.98 16.05
N GLU A 59 -3.35 -14.96 15.09
CA GLU A 59 -4.28 -16.05 14.80
C GLU A 59 -3.78 -17.01 13.71
N GLY A 60 -2.53 -16.83 13.23
CA GLY A 60 -1.89 -17.70 12.23
C GLY A 60 -2.17 -17.35 10.77
N TRP A 61 -2.86 -16.24 10.47
CA TRP A 61 -3.13 -15.86 9.07
C TRP A 61 -1.87 -15.32 8.39
N LEU A 62 -1.57 -15.84 7.20
CA LEU A 62 -0.52 -15.31 6.33
C LEU A 62 -1.04 -14.03 5.65
N VAL A 63 -0.26 -12.95 5.70
CA VAL A 63 -0.63 -11.65 5.10
C VAL A 63 0.60 -10.94 4.51
N PRO A 64 0.42 -10.08 3.48
CA PRO A 64 1.53 -9.38 2.82
C PRO A 64 2.07 -8.19 3.63
N CYS A 65 1.39 -7.81 4.71
CA CYS A 65 1.78 -6.68 5.54
C CYS A 65 1.17 -6.80 6.93
N SER A 66 1.91 -6.39 7.96
CA SER A 66 1.51 -6.47 9.38
C SER A 66 0.25 -5.66 9.71
N VAL A 67 -0.17 -4.75 8.82
CA VAL A 67 -1.40 -3.95 8.98
C VAL A 67 -2.59 -4.52 8.20
N ILE A 68 -2.40 -5.40 7.22
CA ILE A 68 -3.51 -5.97 6.44
C ILE A 68 -4.11 -7.15 7.21
N ARG A 69 -5.44 -7.24 7.26
CA ARG A 69 -6.18 -8.37 7.81
C ARG A 69 -7.06 -8.97 6.73
N THR A 70 -6.58 -10.07 6.15
CA THR A 70 -7.28 -10.87 5.14
C THR A 70 -7.04 -12.35 5.43
N LYS A 71 -7.93 -13.21 4.95
CA LYS A 71 -7.80 -14.67 5.02
C LYS A 71 -7.35 -15.28 3.68
N GLU A 72 -7.14 -14.43 2.67
CA GLU A 72 -6.89 -14.81 1.27
C GLU A 72 -5.68 -15.73 1.08
N PHE A 73 -4.64 -15.61 1.93
CA PHE A 73 -3.38 -16.35 1.77
C PHE A 73 -3.27 -17.58 2.68
N GLY A 74 -4.37 -17.95 3.35
CA GLY A 74 -4.43 -19.12 4.22
C GLY A 74 -3.88 -18.92 5.62
N ASN A 75 -3.91 -20.01 6.41
CA ASN A 75 -3.55 -20.03 7.81
C ASN A 75 -2.52 -21.14 8.10
N VAL A 76 -1.47 -20.81 8.86
CA VAL A 76 -0.38 -21.75 9.18
C VAL A 76 -0.81 -22.91 10.09
N HIS A 77 -1.97 -22.82 10.73
CA HIS A 77 -2.56 -23.94 11.48
C HIS A 77 -3.14 -25.02 10.54
N GLU A 78 -3.39 -24.70 9.27
CA GLU A 78 -4.01 -25.61 8.29
C GLU A 78 -2.98 -26.19 7.30
N LYS A 79 -2.01 -25.38 6.86
CA LYS A 79 -0.96 -25.76 5.90
C LYS A 79 0.39 -25.19 6.32
N GLY A 80 1.47 -25.84 5.90
CA GLY A 80 2.83 -25.34 6.15
C GLY A 80 3.09 -23.98 5.50
N LEU A 81 3.89 -23.13 6.15
CA LEU A 81 4.18 -21.77 5.68
C LEU A 81 4.77 -21.74 4.27
N GLU A 82 5.76 -22.59 3.98
CA GLU A 82 6.39 -22.66 2.65
C GLU A 82 5.38 -22.99 1.55
N GLN A 83 4.48 -23.94 1.83
CA GLN A 83 3.41 -24.32 0.91
C GLN A 83 2.45 -23.15 0.67
N LEU A 84 2.00 -22.47 1.73
CA LEU A 84 1.11 -21.31 1.61
C LEU A 84 1.76 -20.18 0.81
N VAL A 85 3.04 -19.88 1.07
CA VAL A 85 3.79 -18.88 0.32
C VAL A 85 3.90 -19.28 -1.14
N GLU A 86 4.30 -20.51 -1.45
CA GLU A 86 4.46 -20.96 -2.83
C GLU A 86 3.15 -20.94 -3.62
N GLU A 87 2.04 -21.41 -3.02
CA GLU A 87 0.71 -21.42 -3.63
C GLU A 87 0.18 -20.01 -3.90
N THR A 88 0.58 -19.02 -3.09
CA THR A 88 -0.03 -17.68 -3.10
C THR A 88 0.92 -16.54 -3.49
N LYS A 89 2.21 -16.83 -3.72
CA LYS A 89 3.28 -15.84 -3.93
C LYS A 89 2.96 -14.79 -5.00
N GLN A 90 2.25 -15.15 -6.06
CA GLN A 90 1.92 -14.24 -7.16
C GLN A 90 1.23 -12.98 -6.63
N ARG A 91 0.27 -13.18 -5.72
CA ARG A 91 -0.56 -12.11 -5.16
C ARG A 91 -0.02 -11.63 -3.81
N LEU A 92 0.43 -12.56 -2.97
CA LEU A 92 1.06 -12.27 -1.67
C LEU A 92 2.29 -11.36 -1.77
N LEU A 93 3.11 -11.54 -2.82
CA LEU A 93 4.33 -10.76 -3.04
C LEU A 93 4.18 -9.74 -4.18
N MET A 94 2.95 -9.55 -4.66
CA MET A 94 2.59 -8.69 -5.79
C MET A 94 3.58 -8.83 -6.96
N LEU A 95 3.80 -10.06 -7.43
CA LEU A 95 4.85 -10.35 -8.42
C LEU A 95 4.68 -9.54 -9.71
N ASP A 96 3.44 -9.31 -10.15
CA ASP A 96 3.13 -8.50 -11.33
C ASP A 96 3.64 -7.06 -11.22
N PHE A 97 3.74 -6.48 -10.03
CA PHE A 97 4.21 -5.10 -9.84
C PHE A 97 5.72 -4.92 -10.04
N ARG A 98 6.45 -6.02 -10.33
CA ARG A 98 7.82 -5.96 -10.83
C ARG A 98 7.87 -5.42 -12.26
N ASP A 99 6.79 -5.58 -13.02
CA ASP A 99 6.58 -4.96 -14.32
C ASP A 99 5.82 -3.63 -14.15
N PRO A 100 6.43 -2.47 -14.44
CA PRO A 100 5.75 -1.18 -14.33
C PRO A 100 4.46 -1.10 -15.16
N SER A 101 4.36 -1.81 -16.30
CA SER A 101 3.16 -1.80 -17.14
C SER A 101 1.94 -2.43 -16.46
N LYS A 102 2.16 -3.27 -15.44
CA LYS A 102 1.12 -3.93 -14.65
C LYS A 102 0.77 -3.19 -13.36
N LEU A 103 1.39 -2.04 -13.09
CA LEU A 103 1.05 -1.22 -11.93
C LEU A 103 -0.32 -0.55 -12.10
N PRO A 104 -1.12 -0.44 -11.03
CA PRO A 104 -2.49 0.03 -11.12
C PRO A 104 -2.59 1.55 -11.34
N GLY A 105 -3.69 1.96 -11.98
CA GLY A 105 -3.99 3.37 -12.23
C GLY A 105 -2.91 4.03 -13.08
N LYS A 106 -2.39 5.17 -12.60
CA LYS A 106 -1.34 5.94 -13.30
C LYS A 106 0.08 5.58 -12.83
N CYS A 107 0.22 4.56 -11.99
CA CYS A 107 1.51 4.19 -11.41
C CYS A 107 2.50 3.69 -12.48
N GLY A 108 2.03 3.09 -13.58
CA GLY A 108 2.91 2.55 -14.61
C GLY A 108 3.78 3.60 -15.33
N SER A 109 3.30 4.83 -15.48
CA SER A 109 4.06 5.96 -16.05
C SER A 109 4.62 6.92 -15.00
N CYS A 110 4.50 6.60 -13.71
CA CYS A 110 5.00 7.42 -12.63
C CYS A 110 6.54 7.39 -12.59
N SER A 111 7.19 8.54 -12.39
CA SER A 111 8.66 8.61 -12.23
C SER A 111 9.17 7.77 -11.06
N ASN A 112 8.32 7.53 -10.05
CA ASN A 112 8.66 6.75 -8.86
C ASN A 112 8.36 5.25 -8.98
N ASN A 113 7.90 4.77 -10.15
CA ASN A 113 7.44 3.37 -10.34
C ASN A 113 8.53 2.32 -10.09
N SER A 114 9.81 2.71 -10.18
CA SER A 114 10.97 1.87 -9.90
C SER A 114 11.07 1.49 -8.43
N ASN A 115 10.62 2.37 -7.53
CA ASN A 115 10.81 2.23 -6.07
C ASN A 115 9.50 2.25 -5.27
N CYS A 116 8.39 2.67 -5.87
CA CYS A 116 7.10 2.83 -5.21
C CYS A 116 5.97 2.22 -6.02
N PHE A 117 5.00 1.63 -5.34
CA PHE A 117 3.71 1.30 -5.92
C PHE A 117 2.51 1.75 -5.07
N GLY A 118 2.74 2.56 -4.03
CA GLY A 118 1.73 3.02 -3.06
C GLY A 118 1.52 2.07 -1.87
N CYS A 119 0.74 2.49 -0.88
CA CYS A 119 0.44 1.67 0.30
C CYS A 119 -0.56 0.56 -0.04
N ARG A 120 -0.15 -0.69 0.19
CA ARG A 120 -1.02 -1.88 0.01
C ARG A 120 -2.10 -1.97 1.07
N SER A 121 -1.85 -1.47 2.28
CA SER A 121 -2.88 -1.37 3.31
C SER A 121 -3.99 -0.41 2.87
N SER A 122 -3.62 0.80 2.41
CA SER A 122 -4.60 1.76 1.88
C SER A 122 -5.37 1.18 0.71
N ALA A 123 -4.69 0.59 -0.28
CA ALA A 123 -5.36 -0.05 -1.42
C ALA A 123 -6.42 -1.08 -0.96
N TYR A 124 -6.05 -1.96 -0.02
CA TYR A 124 -6.95 -2.98 0.51
C TYR A 124 -8.14 -2.41 1.30
N TYR A 125 -7.90 -1.52 2.27
CA TYR A 125 -8.99 -1.06 3.14
C TYR A 125 -9.94 -0.07 2.47
N TYR A 126 -9.47 0.72 1.51
CA TYR A 126 -10.33 1.64 0.78
C TYR A 126 -11.02 0.99 -0.43
N ASN A 127 -10.32 0.12 -1.16
CA ASN A 127 -10.83 -0.44 -2.42
C ASN A 127 -11.17 -1.93 -2.35
N GLY A 128 -10.86 -2.61 -1.25
CA GLY A 128 -11.05 -4.06 -1.09
C GLY A 128 -10.01 -4.94 -1.80
N ASP A 129 -8.97 -4.35 -2.40
CA ASP A 129 -7.98 -5.08 -3.19
C ASP A 129 -6.55 -4.58 -2.93
N ILE A 130 -5.65 -5.49 -2.53
CA ILE A 130 -4.22 -5.18 -2.33
C ILE A 130 -3.53 -4.75 -3.63
N LEU A 131 -4.06 -5.13 -4.79
CA LEU A 131 -3.53 -4.76 -6.10
C LEU A 131 -4.14 -3.47 -6.67
N ALA A 132 -5.07 -2.83 -5.96
CA ALA A 132 -5.60 -1.54 -6.38
C ALA A 132 -4.57 -0.40 -6.23
N ALA A 133 -4.83 0.73 -6.90
CA ALA A 133 -4.05 1.94 -6.70
C ALA A 133 -4.28 2.47 -5.28
N ASP A 134 -3.24 3.05 -4.66
CA ASP A 134 -3.37 3.70 -3.35
C ASP A 134 -4.15 5.02 -3.50
N PRO A 135 -5.38 5.14 -2.94
CA PRO A 135 -6.19 6.34 -3.09
C PRO A 135 -5.63 7.54 -2.32
N LYS A 136 -4.69 7.31 -1.40
CA LYS A 136 -4.03 8.35 -0.59
C LYS A 136 -2.73 8.85 -1.23
N CYS A 137 -2.38 8.35 -2.42
CA CYS A 137 -1.22 8.82 -3.16
C CYS A 137 -1.44 10.27 -3.64
N PHE A 138 -0.67 11.22 -3.10
CA PHE A 138 -0.80 12.63 -3.46
C PHE A 138 -0.34 12.98 -4.88
N GLN A 139 0.53 12.14 -5.47
CA GLN A 139 0.92 12.24 -6.89
C GLN A 139 -0.28 12.00 -7.81
N PHE A 140 -1.32 11.32 -7.32
CA PHE A 140 -2.57 11.09 -8.03
C PHE A 140 -3.74 11.72 -7.28
N SER A 141 -3.88 13.04 -7.45
CA SER A 141 -5.15 13.68 -7.16
C SER A 141 -6.12 13.35 -8.30
N ALA A 142 -7.00 12.36 -8.10
CA ALA A 142 -8.13 12.18 -9.00
C ALA A 142 -8.92 13.50 -9.05
N LYS A 143 -9.16 14.05 -10.25
CA LYS A 143 -10.23 15.04 -10.40
C LYS A 143 -11.50 14.34 -9.93
N LYS A 144 -12.19 14.95 -8.95
CA LYS A 144 -13.52 14.50 -8.49
C LYS A 144 -14.34 14.16 -9.73
N ALA A 145 -14.77 12.89 -9.85
CA ALA A 145 -15.83 12.58 -10.79
C ALA A 145 -17.06 13.36 -10.30
N ILE A 146 -17.38 14.44 -11.01
CA ILE A 146 -18.67 15.10 -10.86
C ILE A 146 -19.66 14.07 -11.40
N LYS A 147 -20.42 13.44 -10.49
CA LYS A 147 -21.64 12.74 -10.90
C LYS A 147 -22.62 13.82 -11.32
N GLU A 148 -22.99 13.82 -12.61
CA GLU A 148 -24.24 14.41 -13.08
C GLU A 148 -25.43 13.65 -12.50
#